data_AF-A0A9W9Y7E7-F1
#
_entry.id   AF-A0A9W9Y7E7-F1
#
_cell.length_a   1.000
_cell.length_b   1.000
_cell.length_c   1.000
_cell.angle_alpha   90.00
_cell.angle_beta   90.00
_cell.angle_gamma   90.00
#
_symmetry.space_group_name_H-M   'P 1'
#
loop_
_entity.id
_entity.type
_entity.pdbx_description
1 polymer ?
#
loop_
_entity_poly.entity_id
_entity_poly.type
_entity_poly.pdbx_seq_one_letter_code
_entity_poly.pdbx_strand_id
1 'polypeptide(L)'
;MSGEDVVRFQSDEARICALLGLQLDFLDRLEEMPPEDRDHLTLCEWIVTFLTSNYESVSVTNKSCLNKELLASIGFDPLSSAIETIMARAGSTQQHIEVCEMAKLFIEDEFKYNLMLSSRPVRFPFQSNLTNKWFPLSIDKKDINENLCHVNIINLLIKESQTSSISDLVSEDKQNIALFHGTDHESASDILSRGIDLHRGRQKRDFSCGSGFYLTNNFDDALNWANNTTAKPAVSIFQVNRSKYLDDAPKLNLYENEERWREIVFSFRSDKLTAKTQKSLRAYDVIEGPAATVTRSESGELVIEPKPSSYQMCLISDDFADKFRQTLHSIIFLDIC
;
A
#
# COMPACT_ATOMS: atom_id res chain seq x y z
N MET A 1 36.21 -9.38 -18.71
CA MET A 1 34.89 -9.75 -19.24
C MET A 1 35.10 -10.85 -20.26
N SER A 2 34.55 -12.03 -19.96
CA SER A 2 34.54 -13.19 -20.84
C SER A 2 33.53 -12.98 -21.99
N GLY A 3 33.56 -13.84 -23.01
CA GLY A 3 32.57 -13.80 -24.11
C GLY A 3 31.14 -14.13 -23.65
N GLU A 4 31.00 -14.95 -22.61
CA GLU A 4 29.70 -15.27 -21.97
C GLU A 4 29.13 -14.06 -21.24
N ASP A 5 29.97 -13.27 -20.56
CA ASP A 5 29.53 -12.02 -19.91
C ASP A 5 28.90 -11.05 -20.92
N VAL A 6 29.49 -10.92 -22.12
CA VAL A 6 29.01 -9.98 -23.15
C VAL A 6 27.66 -10.40 -23.73
N VAL A 7 27.43 -11.70 -23.94
CA VAL A 7 26.13 -12.22 -24.40
C VAL A 7 25.06 -12.04 -23.32
N ARG A 8 25.43 -12.30 -22.06
CA ARG A 8 24.55 -12.12 -20.90
C ARG A 8 24.06 -10.68 -20.75
N PHE A 9 24.95 -9.70 -20.90
CA PHE A 9 24.61 -8.27 -20.87
C PHE A 9 23.65 -7.82 -21.98
N GLN A 10 23.46 -8.62 -23.03
CA GLN A 10 22.57 -8.32 -24.16
C GLN A 10 21.22 -9.03 -24.09
N SER A 11 20.99 -9.91 -23.11
CA SER A 11 19.71 -10.58 -22.89
C SER A 11 18.62 -9.62 -22.40
N ASP A 12 17.36 -9.90 -22.71
CA ASP A 12 16.24 -9.09 -22.22
C ASP A 12 16.07 -9.24 -20.70
N GLU A 13 16.41 -10.41 -20.16
CA GLU A 13 16.44 -10.73 -18.73
C GLU A 13 17.46 -9.85 -17.98
N ALA A 14 18.70 -9.74 -18.48
CA ALA A 14 19.70 -8.88 -17.86
C ALA A 14 19.31 -7.39 -17.91
N ARG A 15 18.62 -6.97 -18.98
CA ARG A 15 18.07 -5.60 -19.08
C ARG A 15 16.97 -5.37 -18.05
N ILE A 16 16.09 -6.34 -17.84
CA ILE A 16 15.04 -6.27 -16.82
C ILE A 16 15.65 -6.26 -15.42
N CYS A 17 16.64 -7.12 -15.13
CA CYS A 17 17.37 -7.08 -13.87
C CYS A 17 18.00 -5.70 -13.62
N ALA A 18 18.68 -5.13 -14.62
CA ALA A 18 19.29 -3.82 -14.51
C ALA A 18 18.25 -2.70 -14.25
N LEU A 19 17.09 -2.74 -14.92
CA LEU A 19 15.99 -1.79 -14.69
C LEU A 19 15.42 -1.89 -13.27
N LEU A 20 15.32 -3.10 -12.74
CA LEU A 20 14.78 -3.38 -11.40
C LEU A 20 15.84 -3.29 -10.28
N GLY A 21 17.11 -3.05 -10.63
CA GLY A 21 18.22 -3.08 -9.66
C GLY A 21 18.47 -4.46 -9.05
N LEU A 22 18.11 -5.53 -9.75
CA LEU A 22 18.37 -6.92 -9.36
C LEU A 22 19.76 -7.36 -9.86
N GLN A 23 20.31 -8.39 -9.22
CA GLN A 23 21.54 -9.03 -9.70
C GLN A 23 21.34 -9.58 -11.12
N LEU A 24 22.38 -9.50 -11.94
CA LEU A 24 22.30 -9.87 -13.37
C LEU A 24 21.93 -11.34 -13.61
N ASP A 25 22.19 -12.20 -12.62
CA ASP A 25 21.90 -13.61 -12.61
C ASP A 25 20.59 -13.99 -11.92
N PHE A 26 19.84 -13.00 -11.41
CA PHE A 26 18.64 -13.24 -10.62
C PHE A 26 17.56 -14.03 -11.40
N LEU A 27 17.45 -13.78 -12.71
CA LEU A 27 16.44 -14.39 -13.58
C LEU A 27 16.90 -15.68 -14.27
N ASP A 28 18.16 -16.11 -14.12
CA ASP A 28 18.68 -17.36 -14.72
C ASP A 28 17.81 -18.56 -14.37
N ARG A 29 17.23 -18.54 -13.16
CA ARG A 29 16.36 -19.60 -12.64
C ARG A 29 15.11 -19.83 -13.49
N LEU A 30 14.67 -18.84 -14.28
CA LEU A 30 13.55 -19.00 -15.21
C LEU A 30 13.93 -19.82 -16.45
N GLU A 31 15.20 -19.83 -16.84
CA GLU A 31 15.68 -20.63 -17.98
C GLU A 31 15.70 -22.13 -17.65
N GLU A 32 15.92 -22.46 -16.37
CA GLU A 32 15.91 -23.83 -15.86
C GLU A 32 14.49 -24.39 -15.65
N MET A 33 13.46 -23.53 -15.68
CA MET A 33 12.07 -23.93 -15.45
C MET A 33 11.42 -24.46 -16.72
N PRO A 34 10.67 -25.58 -16.63
CA PRO A 34 9.85 -26.05 -17.74
C PRO A 34 8.83 -24.97 -18.16
N PRO A 35 8.54 -24.78 -19.47
CA PRO A 35 7.59 -23.79 -19.94
C PRO A 35 6.21 -23.91 -19.28
N GLU A 36 5.76 -25.15 -19.05
CA GLU A 36 4.51 -25.44 -18.35
C GLU A 36 4.45 -24.80 -16.96
N ASP A 37 5.56 -24.82 -16.21
CA ASP A 37 5.62 -24.20 -14.88
C ASP A 37 5.78 -22.69 -15.00
N ARG A 38 6.67 -22.25 -15.90
CA ARG A 38 7.02 -20.83 -16.08
C ARG A 38 5.84 -19.98 -16.54
N ASP A 39 5.01 -20.49 -17.46
CA ASP A 39 3.96 -19.70 -18.10
C ASP A 39 2.70 -19.56 -17.23
N HIS A 40 2.69 -20.13 -16.02
CA HIS A 40 1.60 -19.97 -15.04
C HIS A 40 1.57 -18.61 -14.34
N LEU A 41 2.70 -17.91 -14.29
CA LEU A 41 2.83 -16.62 -13.62
C LEU A 41 3.45 -15.58 -14.56
N THR A 42 3.08 -14.32 -14.35
CA THR A 42 3.75 -13.19 -14.99
C THR A 42 5.19 -13.05 -14.47
N LEU A 43 6.04 -12.35 -15.22
CA LEU A 43 7.43 -12.10 -14.81
C LEU A 43 7.51 -11.37 -13.44
N CYS A 44 6.61 -10.40 -13.22
CA CYS A 44 6.53 -9.69 -11.94
C CYS A 44 6.24 -10.66 -10.78
N GLU A 45 5.27 -11.58 -10.96
CA GLU A 45 4.91 -12.59 -9.96
C GLU A 45 6.07 -13.56 -9.69
N TRP A 46 6.81 -13.96 -10.73
CA TRP A 46 8.02 -14.79 -10.54
C TRP A 46 9.10 -14.07 -9.74
N ILE A 47 9.40 -12.82 -10.06
CA ILE A 47 10.40 -12.02 -9.33
C ILE A 47 10.00 -11.90 -7.86
N VAL A 48 8.74 -11.54 -7.59
CA VAL A 48 8.20 -11.45 -6.22
C VAL A 48 8.29 -12.80 -5.50
N THR A 49 8.04 -13.91 -6.20
CA THR A 49 8.14 -15.26 -5.64
C THR A 49 9.58 -15.59 -5.26
N PHE A 50 10.54 -15.34 -6.15
CA PHE A 50 11.97 -15.57 -5.88
C PHE A 50 12.50 -14.69 -4.73
N LEU A 51 12.14 -13.40 -4.70
CA LEU A 51 12.49 -12.52 -3.57
C LEU A 51 11.93 -13.05 -2.25
N THR A 52 10.72 -13.60 -2.26
CA THR A 52 10.09 -14.19 -1.06
C THR A 52 10.85 -15.44 -0.61
N SER A 53 11.10 -16.38 -1.53
CA SER A 53 11.82 -17.62 -1.21
C SER A 53 13.24 -17.34 -0.72
N ASN A 54 13.94 -16.38 -1.34
CA ASN A 54 15.27 -15.97 -0.90
C ASN A 54 15.19 -15.32 0.48
N TYR A 55 14.21 -14.45 0.75
CA TYR A 55 14.01 -13.90 2.08
C TYR A 55 13.74 -15.00 3.11
N GLU A 56 12.89 -15.99 2.82
CA GLU A 56 12.59 -17.09 3.74
C GLU A 56 13.84 -17.88 4.13
N SER A 57 14.80 -18.08 3.22
CA SER A 57 16.05 -18.79 3.48
C SER A 57 17.07 -17.99 4.30
N VAL A 58 16.94 -16.65 4.40
CA VAL A 58 17.81 -15.82 5.24
C VAL A 58 17.59 -16.12 6.73
N SER A 59 18.69 -16.16 7.50
CA SER A 59 18.64 -16.41 8.94
C SER A 59 17.82 -15.34 9.68
N VAL A 60 17.15 -15.74 10.78
CA VAL A 60 16.29 -14.83 11.55
C VAL A 60 17.05 -13.61 12.08
N THR A 61 18.30 -13.79 12.49
CA THR A 61 19.17 -12.71 12.99
C THR A 61 19.40 -11.62 11.92
N ASN A 62 19.53 -12.04 10.67
CA ASN A 62 19.77 -11.14 9.53
C ASN A 62 18.48 -10.47 9.01
N LYS A 63 17.30 -10.89 9.49
CA LYS A 63 15.98 -10.29 9.16
C LYS A 63 15.57 -9.15 10.10
N SER A 64 16.37 -8.87 11.12
CA SER A 64 16.00 -7.98 12.24
C SER A 64 15.83 -6.52 11.81
N CYS A 65 16.56 -6.06 10.79
CA CYS A 65 16.44 -4.72 10.24
C CYS A 65 16.64 -4.70 8.72
N LEU A 66 16.01 -3.73 8.04
CA LEU A 66 16.29 -3.45 6.64
C LEU A 66 17.69 -2.86 6.50
N ASN A 67 18.53 -3.50 5.70
CA ASN A 67 19.84 -2.97 5.34
C ASN A 67 20.24 -3.45 3.93
N LYS A 68 21.32 -2.88 3.39
CA LYS A 68 21.82 -3.20 2.05
C LYS A 68 22.22 -4.67 1.90
N GLU A 69 22.81 -5.27 2.93
CA GLU A 69 23.25 -6.66 2.90
C GLU A 69 22.06 -7.62 2.81
N LEU A 70 20.97 -7.32 3.54
CA LEU A 70 19.73 -8.07 3.47
C LEU A 70 19.10 -7.96 2.08
N LEU A 71 19.00 -6.75 1.51
CA LEU A 71 18.48 -6.57 0.15
C LEU A 71 19.35 -7.29 -0.90
N ALA A 72 20.67 -7.26 -0.74
CA ALA A 72 21.58 -8.01 -1.59
C ALA A 72 21.37 -9.53 -1.46
N SER A 73 21.20 -10.04 -0.23
CA SER A 73 20.98 -11.47 0.01
C SER A 73 19.68 -12.01 -0.57
N ILE A 74 18.67 -11.15 -0.79
CA ILE A 74 17.40 -11.56 -1.40
C ILE A 74 17.41 -11.42 -2.93
N GLY A 75 18.37 -10.70 -3.51
CA GLY A 75 18.56 -10.64 -4.97
C GLY A 75 18.81 -9.26 -5.57
N PHE A 76 18.87 -8.18 -4.78
CA PHE A 76 19.20 -6.85 -5.31
C PHE A 76 20.70 -6.68 -5.54
N ASP A 77 21.06 -5.87 -6.54
CA ASP A 77 22.44 -5.43 -6.72
C ASP A 77 22.76 -4.37 -5.64
N PRO A 78 23.79 -4.59 -4.78
CA PRO A 78 24.18 -3.67 -3.71
C PRO A 78 24.54 -2.25 -4.19
N LEU A 79 24.84 -2.07 -5.48
CA LEU A 79 25.18 -0.80 -6.10
C LEU A 79 24.01 -0.13 -6.82
N SER A 80 22.85 -0.78 -6.90
CA SER A 80 21.68 -0.23 -7.58
C SER A 80 21.02 0.91 -6.79
N SER A 81 20.44 1.87 -7.51
CA SER A 81 19.60 2.91 -6.90
C SER A 81 18.31 2.35 -6.28
N ALA A 82 17.87 1.16 -6.72
CA ALA A 82 16.69 0.47 -6.18
C ALA A 82 16.81 0.24 -4.66
N ILE A 83 18.00 -0.14 -4.18
CA ILE A 83 18.25 -0.31 -2.74
C ILE A 83 18.03 0.99 -1.98
N GLU A 84 18.54 2.10 -2.49
CA GLU A 84 18.35 3.42 -1.86
C GLU A 84 16.87 3.80 -1.83
N THR A 85 16.13 3.56 -2.92
CA THR A 85 14.69 3.80 -2.98
C THR A 85 13.92 2.94 -1.98
N ILE A 86 14.19 1.64 -1.90
CA ILE A 86 13.54 0.72 -0.95
C ILE A 86 13.84 1.15 0.49
N MET A 87 15.10 1.49 0.79
CA MET A 87 15.50 1.94 2.12
C MET A 87 14.86 3.27 2.50
N ALA A 88 14.82 4.24 1.59
CA ALA A 88 14.17 5.54 1.81
C ALA A 88 12.68 5.37 2.09
N ARG A 89 11.98 4.57 1.27
CA ARG A 89 10.56 4.25 1.41
C ARG A 89 10.23 3.54 2.72
N ALA A 90 11.12 2.67 3.17
CA ALA A 90 10.90 1.94 4.42
C ALA A 90 10.91 2.86 5.64
N GLY A 91 11.57 4.03 5.58
CA GLY A 91 11.78 4.97 6.69
C GLY A 91 10.67 4.99 7.75
N SER A 92 9.55 5.67 7.49
CA SER A 92 8.44 5.77 8.47
C SER A 92 7.40 4.64 8.39
N THR A 93 7.51 3.69 7.45
CA THR A 93 6.61 2.53 7.32
C THR A 93 7.20 1.23 7.88
N GLN A 94 8.46 1.22 8.31
CA GLN A 94 9.15 0.03 8.86
C GLN A 94 8.39 -0.66 10.00
N GLN A 95 7.57 0.09 10.74
CA GLN A 95 6.75 -0.44 11.84
C GLN A 95 5.46 -1.12 11.36
N HIS A 96 5.15 -1.01 10.07
CA HIS A 96 3.89 -1.46 9.50
C HIS A 96 4.06 -2.40 8.30
N ILE A 97 5.24 -2.43 7.66
CA ILE A 97 5.53 -3.20 6.45
C ILE A 97 6.79 -4.02 6.65
N GLU A 98 6.71 -5.33 6.38
CA GLU A 98 7.88 -6.21 6.48
C GLU A 98 8.90 -5.89 5.37
N VAL A 99 10.18 -6.14 5.63
CA VAL A 99 11.28 -5.88 4.68
C VAL A 99 11.03 -6.51 3.30
N CYS A 100 10.67 -7.79 3.29
CA CYS A 100 10.36 -8.49 2.05
C CYS A 100 9.17 -7.85 1.33
N GLU A 101 8.15 -7.38 2.06
CA GLU A 101 7.01 -6.67 1.47
C GLU A 101 7.44 -5.34 0.84
N MET A 102 8.38 -4.60 1.43
CA MET A 102 8.94 -3.38 0.82
C MET A 102 9.64 -3.64 -0.51
N ALA A 103 10.39 -4.74 -0.62
CA ALA A 103 11.02 -5.14 -1.86
C ALA A 103 9.98 -5.52 -2.94
N LYS A 104 8.93 -6.26 -2.56
CA LYS A 104 7.81 -6.60 -3.46
C LYS A 104 7.12 -5.36 -3.97
N LEU A 105 6.81 -4.44 -3.07
CA LEU A 105 6.20 -3.15 -3.38
C LEU A 105 6.98 -2.38 -4.43
N PHE A 106 8.30 -2.32 -4.27
CA PHE A 106 9.16 -1.68 -5.25
C PHE A 106 9.07 -2.35 -6.63
N ILE A 107 9.16 -3.68 -6.70
CA ILE A 107 9.05 -4.40 -7.98
C ILE A 107 7.69 -4.16 -8.64
N GLU A 108 6.59 -4.33 -7.91
CA GLU A 108 5.23 -4.09 -8.43
C GLU A 108 5.07 -2.67 -8.97
N ASP A 109 5.62 -1.68 -8.26
CA ASP A 109 5.58 -0.28 -8.61
C ASP A 109 6.40 0.03 -9.89
N GLU A 110 7.55 -0.62 -10.06
CA GLU A 110 8.34 -0.53 -11.31
C GLU A 110 7.56 -1.12 -12.50
N PHE A 111 6.93 -2.29 -12.36
CA PHE A 111 6.10 -2.86 -13.42
C PHE A 111 4.87 -2.01 -13.75
N LYS A 112 4.30 -1.32 -12.75
CA LYS A 112 3.14 -0.42 -12.95
C LYS A 112 3.53 0.89 -13.63
N TYR A 113 4.63 1.53 -13.22
CA TYR A 113 4.86 2.95 -13.51
C TYR A 113 6.19 3.25 -14.22
N ASN A 114 7.15 2.33 -14.26
CA ASN A 114 8.40 2.56 -15.00
C ASN A 114 8.12 2.65 -16.50
N LEU A 115 8.63 3.69 -17.17
CA LEU A 115 8.38 3.94 -18.60
C LEU A 115 8.83 2.80 -19.52
N MET A 116 9.82 2.01 -19.09
CA MET A 116 10.42 0.92 -19.87
C MET A 116 9.77 -0.44 -19.59
N LEU A 117 9.08 -0.60 -18.46
CA LEU A 117 8.43 -1.86 -18.06
C LEU A 117 6.90 -1.79 -18.14
N SER A 118 6.32 -0.63 -17.88
CA SER A 118 4.89 -0.42 -17.89
C SER A 118 4.32 -0.49 -19.30
N SER A 119 3.24 -1.24 -19.45
CA SER A 119 2.50 -1.32 -20.72
C SER A 119 1.74 -0.02 -21.06
N ARG A 120 1.48 0.85 -20.09
CA ARG A 120 0.69 2.08 -20.24
C ARG A 120 1.19 3.17 -19.28
N PRO A 121 2.36 3.76 -19.55
CA PRO A 121 2.85 4.84 -18.71
C PRO A 121 1.95 6.06 -18.87
N VAL A 122 1.15 6.36 -17.85
CA VAL A 122 0.34 7.58 -17.79
C VAL A 122 0.79 8.38 -16.58
N ARG A 123 1.05 9.68 -16.79
CA ARG A 123 1.49 10.58 -15.72
C ARG A 123 0.43 10.76 -14.63
N PHE A 124 -0.83 10.93 -15.05
CA PHE A 124 -2.01 11.05 -14.20
C PHE A 124 -3.19 10.32 -14.85
N PRO A 125 -4.03 9.62 -14.08
CA PRO A 125 -5.09 8.78 -14.64
C PRO A 125 -6.23 9.56 -15.30
N PHE A 126 -6.46 10.82 -14.88
CA PHE A 126 -7.58 11.64 -15.38
C PHE A 126 -7.09 13.04 -15.78
N GLN A 127 -7.56 13.53 -16.93
CA GLN A 127 -7.30 14.88 -17.44
C GLN A 127 -5.84 15.33 -17.20
N SER A 128 -4.88 14.54 -17.67
CA SER A 128 -3.45 14.67 -17.33
C SER A 128 -2.81 16.02 -17.70
N ASN A 129 -3.45 16.77 -18.57
CA ASN A 129 -3.09 18.15 -18.95
C ASN A 129 -3.55 19.21 -17.95
N LEU A 130 -4.49 18.90 -17.06
CA LEU A 130 -4.97 19.79 -16.00
C LEU A 130 -4.26 19.47 -14.69
N THR A 131 -3.25 20.28 -14.38
CA THR A 131 -2.47 20.19 -13.15
C THR A 131 -2.70 21.40 -12.24
N ASN A 132 -2.59 21.20 -10.93
CA ASN A 132 -2.72 22.21 -9.88
C ASN A 132 -4.06 22.97 -9.90
N LYS A 133 -5.11 22.33 -10.43
CA LYS A 133 -6.48 22.84 -10.46
C LYS A 133 -7.45 21.70 -10.20
N TRP A 134 -8.45 21.97 -9.36
CA TRP A 134 -9.55 21.05 -9.13
C TRP A 134 -10.45 20.95 -10.36
N PHE A 135 -10.86 19.74 -10.69
CA PHE A 135 -11.87 19.46 -11.71
C PHE A 135 -12.83 18.36 -11.23
N PRO A 136 -14.13 18.47 -11.51
CA PRO A 136 -15.07 17.41 -11.19
C PRO A 136 -14.93 16.26 -12.20
N LEU A 137 -14.99 15.03 -11.71
CA LEU A 137 -15.18 13.84 -12.53
C LEU A 137 -16.55 13.23 -12.23
N SER A 138 -17.37 13.10 -13.27
CA SER A 138 -18.63 12.38 -13.22
C SER A 138 -18.40 10.94 -13.66
N ILE A 139 -18.87 9.98 -12.88
CA ILE A 139 -18.81 8.55 -13.22
C ILE A 139 -20.22 8.09 -13.54
N ASP A 140 -20.40 7.57 -14.76
CA ASP A 140 -21.64 6.89 -15.14
C ASP A 140 -21.78 5.60 -14.33
N LYS A 141 -22.68 5.60 -13.36
CA LYS A 141 -23.14 4.36 -12.74
C LYS A 141 -23.98 3.63 -13.77
N LYS A 142 -23.45 2.54 -14.35
CA LYS A 142 -24.19 1.70 -15.31
C LYS A 142 -25.44 1.05 -14.72
N ASP A 143 -25.59 1.03 -13.40
CA ASP A 143 -26.79 0.54 -12.74
C ASP A 143 -27.28 1.52 -11.68
N ILE A 144 -28.59 1.79 -11.78
CA ILE A 144 -29.47 2.50 -10.85
C ILE A 144 -29.58 4.02 -11.07
N ASN A 145 -30.80 4.39 -11.47
CA ASN A 145 -31.40 5.72 -11.48
C ASN A 145 -30.93 6.58 -10.30
N GLU A 146 -30.53 7.82 -10.61
CA GLU A 146 -30.41 8.96 -9.69
C GLU A 146 -29.26 8.92 -8.67
N ASN A 147 -28.04 9.20 -9.14
CA ASN A 147 -27.20 10.32 -8.72
C ASN A 147 -25.78 10.14 -9.27
N LEU A 148 -25.36 11.04 -10.18
CA LEU A 148 -23.96 11.17 -10.57
C LEU A 148 -23.13 11.43 -9.32
N CYS A 149 -22.23 10.50 -8.96
CA CYS A 149 -21.23 10.77 -7.94
C CYS A 149 -20.21 11.71 -8.56
N HIS A 150 -20.19 12.95 -8.09
CA HIS A 150 -19.20 13.94 -8.49
C HIS A 150 -18.05 13.84 -7.49
N VAL A 151 -16.90 13.36 -7.96
CA VAL A 151 -15.68 13.35 -7.16
C VAL A 151 -14.77 14.45 -7.71
N ASN A 152 -14.28 15.30 -6.82
CA ASN A 152 -13.34 16.36 -7.20
C ASN A 152 -11.94 15.77 -7.30
N ILE A 153 -11.25 16.03 -8.40
CA ILE A 153 -9.90 15.52 -8.64
C ILE A 153 -8.95 16.70 -8.79
N ILE A 154 -7.73 16.54 -8.25
CA ILE A 154 -6.61 17.42 -8.54
C ILE A 154 -5.36 16.59 -8.85
N ASN A 155 -4.68 16.95 -9.93
CA ASN A 155 -3.36 16.43 -10.27
C ASN A 155 -2.31 17.43 -9.77
N LEU A 156 -1.60 17.12 -8.70
CA LEU A 156 -0.60 18.00 -8.10
C LEU A 156 0.81 17.68 -8.62
N LEU A 157 1.48 18.73 -9.08
CA LEU A 157 2.91 18.69 -9.37
C LEU A 157 3.66 19.22 -8.15
N ILE A 158 4.33 18.34 -7.42
CA ILE A 158 5.09 18.73 -6.24
C ILE A 158 6.56 18.85 -6.61
N LYS A 159 7.16 19.99 -6.28
CA LYS A 159 8.61 20.09 -6.11
C LYS A 159 8.94 19.66 -4.69
N GLU A 160 10.01 18.89 -4.48
CA GLU A 160 10.37 18.23 -3.20
C GLU A 160 10.23 19.10 -1.92
N SER A 161 10.25 20.43 -2.02
CA SER A 161 10.15 21.39 -0.91
C SER A 161 8.74 21.86 -0.51
N GLN A 162 7.63 21.39 -1.15
CA GLN A 162 6.28 21.98 -0.98
C GLN A 162 5.20 21.05 -0.37
N THR A 163 5.57 19.93 0.24
CA THR A 163 4.60 18.95 0.78
C THR A 163 3.72 19.46 1.91
N SER A 164 4.16 20.48 2.67
CA SER A 164 3.46 21.01 3.84
C SER A 164 2.24 21.89 3.56
N SER A 165 1.97 22.27 2.30
CA SER A 165 0.85 23.17 1.94
C SER A 165 -0.40 22.43 1.43
N ILE A 166 -0.39 21.09 1.42
CA ILE A 166 -1.45 20.28 0.79
C ILE A 166 -2.64 20.06 1.74
N SER A 167 -2.40 20.06 3.05
CA SER A 167 -3.44 19.96 4.08
C SER A 167 -4.47 21.11 4.00
N ASP A 168 -4.02 22.31 3.60
CA ASP A 168 -4.88 23.49 3.40
C ASP A 168 -5.92 23.31 2.28
N LEU A 169 -5.75 22.31 1.41
CA LEU A 169 -6.69 22.01 0.32
C LEU A 169 -7.93 21.25 0.80
N VAL A 170 -7.94 20.77 2.05
CA VAL A 170 -9.04 20.02 2.63
C VAL A 170 -9.82 20.92 3.58
N SER A 171 -11.01 21.35 3.16
CA SER A 171 -11.89 22.13 4.04
C SER A 171 -12.60 21.24 5.04
N GLU A 172 -12.53 21.59 6.32
CA GLU A 172 -13.34 20.98 7.38
C GLU A 172 -14.79 21.49 7.30
N ASP A 173 -15.74 20.56 7.24
CA ASP A 173 -17.17 20.84 7.40
C ASP A 173 -17.58 20.42 8.82
N LYS A 174 -18.29 21.29 9.55
CA LYS A 174 -18.69 21.01 10.95
C LYS A 174 -19.58 19.78 11.10
N GLN A 175 -20.24 19.32 10.03
CA GLN A 175 -21.13 18.16 10.07
C GLN A 175 -20.48 16.85 9.59
N ASN A 176 -19.36 16.94 8.88
CA ASN A 176 -18.68 15.80 8.26
C ASN A 176 -17.27 15.64 8.82
N ILE A 177 -16.86 14.41 9.12
CA ILE A 177 -15.45 14.13 9.40
C ILE A 177 -14.72 13.86 8.09
N ALA A 178 -13.52 14.40 7.96
CA ALA A 178 -12.62 14.04 6.87
C ALA A 178 -11.81 12.80 7.28
N LEU A 179 -11.87 11.77 6.44
CA LEU A 179 -11.05 10.57 6.56
C LEU A 179 -10.24 10.37 5.28
N PHE A 180 -9.00 9.93 5.43
CA PHE A 180 -8.00 9.89 4.38
C PHE A 180 -7.49 8.47 4.19
N HIS A 181 -7.32 8.08 2.93
CA HIS A 181 -6.70 6.82 2.53
C HIS A 181 -5.54 7.10 1.58
N GLY A 182 -4.33 6.80 2.02
CA GLY A 182 -3.12 6.87 1.19
C GLY A 182 -2.96 5.62 0.35
N THR A 183 -2.73 5.79 -0.95
CA THR A 183 -2.65 4.70 -1.93
C THR A 183 -1.87 5.12 -3.17
N ASP A 184 -1.89 4.31 -4.24
CA ASP A 184 -1.28 4.64 -5.54
C ASP A 184 -2.31 5.15 -6.57
N HIS A 185 -1.84 5.69 -7.70
CA HIS A 185 -2.71 6.25 -8.75
C HIS A 185 -3.70 5.22 -9.30
N GLU A 186 -3.25 3.99 -9.55
CA GLU A 186 -4.09 2.91 -10.08
C GLU A 186 -5.19 2.52 -9.09
N SER A 187 -4.83 2.28 -7.84
CA SER A 187 -5.75 1.89 -6.76
C SER A 187 -6.76 2.98 -6.44
N ALA A 188 -6.35 4.26 -6.46
CA ALA A 188 -7.28 5.37 -6.30
C ALA A 188 -8.28 5.44 -7.49
N SER A 189 -7.82 5.17 -8.71
CA SER A 189 -8.68 5.08 -9.89
C SER A 189 -9.66 3.91 -9.81
N ASP A 190 -9.24 2.81 -9.20
CA ASP A 190 -10.08 1.64 -8.93
C ASP A 190 -11.12 1.89 -7.85
N ILE A 191 -10.75 2.51 -6.74
CA ILE A 191 -11.69 2.92 -5.69
C ILE A 191 -12.77 3.82 -6.30
N LEU A 192 -12.35 4.74 -7.15
CA LEU A 192 -13.23 5.67 -7.85
C LEU A 192 -14.21 4.93 -8.77
N SER A 193 -13.71 4.05 -9.65
CA SER A 193 -14.50 3.43 -10.72
C SER A 193 -15.23 2.15 -10.29
N ARG A 194 -14.58 1.29 -9.50
CA ARG A 194 -15.04 -0.03 -9.10
C ARG A 194 -15.51 -0.10 -7.65
N GLY A 195 -14.99 0.77 -6.78
CA GLY A 195 -15.37 0.83 -5.37
C GLY A 195 -14.31 0.25 -4.44
N ILE A 196 -14.63 0.18 -3.16
CA ILE A 196 -13.72 -0.30 -2.13
C ILE A 196 -13.76 -1.83 -2.12
N ASP A 197 -12.72 -2.47 -2.64
CA ASP A 197 -12.52 -3.92 -2.58
C ASP A 197 -11.64 -4.28 -1.38
N LEU A 198 -12.25 -4.85 -0.33
CA LEU A 198 -11.52 -5.19 0.91
C LEU A 198 -10.45 -6.25 0.69
N HIS A 199 -10.62 -7.14 -0.31
CA HIS A 199 -9.68 -8.23 -0.60
C HIS A 199 -8.37 -7.75 -1.25
N ARG A 200 -8.27 -6.45 -1.58
CA ARG A 200 -7.00 -5.79 -1.95
C ARG A 200 -6.21 -5.32 -0.72
N GLY A 201 -6.77 -5.50 0.48
CA GLY A 201 -6.11 -5.19 1.73
C GLY A 201 -4.81 -5.99 1.89
N ARG A 202 -3.81 -5.36 2.50
CA ARG A 202 -2.51 -6.01 2.73
C ARG A 202 -2.58 -7.01 3.89
N GLN A 203 -1.69 -7.99 3.86
CA GLN A 203 -1.54 -8.98 4.94
C GLN A 203 -0.96 -8.32 6.19
N LYS A 204 -1.16 -8.94 7.36
CA LYS A 204 -0.53 -8.56 8.64
C LYS A 204 -0.63 -7.06 8.96
N ARG A 205 -1.83 -6.50 8.89
CA ARG A 205 -2.10 -5.13 9.36
C ARG A 205 -2.70 -5.17 10.77
N ASP A 206 -2.95 -4.01 11.37
CA ASP A 206 -3.34 -3.96 12.79
C ASP A 206 -4.70 -4.61 13.05
N PHE A 207 -5.66 -4.39 12.15
CA PHE A 207 -7.06 -4.81 12.31
C PHE A 207 -7.54 -5.76 11.20
N SER A 208 -6.65 -6.19 10.30
CA SER A 208 -6.97 -7.11 9.21
C SER A 208 -5.73 -7.81 8.65
N CYS A 209 -5.96 -8.92 7.95
CA CYS A 209 -4.93 -9.66 7.21
C CYS A 209 -5.53 -10.04 5.86
N GLY A 210 -5.19 -9.27 4.81
CA GLY A 210 -5.67 -9.55 3.45
C GLY A 210 -7.08 -9.06 3.12
N SER A 211 -7.82 -8.55 4.11
CA SER A 211 -9.22 -8.16 3.95
C SER A 211 -9.55 -6.95 4.82
N GLY A 212 -9.31 -5.74 4.32
CA GLY A 212 -9.67 -4.53 5.04
C GLY A 212 -9.20 -3.24 4.38
N PHE A 213 -9.90 -2.15 4.65
CA PHE A 213 -9.62 -0.83 4.09
C PHE A 213 -9.36 0.19 5.19
N TYR A 214 -8.16 0.77 5.21
CA TYR A 214 -7.70 1.62 6.31
C TYR A 214 -7.85 3.10 5.98
N LEU A 215 -8.34 3.84 6.97
CA LEU A 215 -8.55 5.28 6.94
C LEU A 215 -7.89 5.89 8.18
N THR A 216 -7.40 7.13 8.04
CA THR A 216 -6.94 7.97 9.15
C THR A 216 -7.66 9.31 9.12
N ASN A 217 -7.71 10.02 10.23
CA ASN A 217 -8.20 11.40 10.30
C ASN A 217 -7.08 12.44 10.10
N ASN A 218 -5.84 11.99 9.86
CA ASN A 218 -4.69 12.83 9.62
C ASN A 218 -4.23 12.71 8.15
N PHE A 219 -4.31 13.82 7.42
CA PHE A 219 -3.89 13.86 6.01
C PHE A 219 -2.41 13.49 5.82
N ASP A 220 -1.54 13.99 6.69
CA ASP A 220 -0.09 13.75 6.58
C ASP A 220 0.25 12.29 6.83
N ASP A 221 -0.47 11.60 7.72
CA ASP A 221 -0.30 10.15 7.93
C ASP A 221 -0.67 9.36 6.67
N ALA A 222 -1.77 9.73 6.00
CA ALA A 222 -2.17 9.10 4.73
C ALA A 222 -1.18 9.40 3.59
N LEU A 223 -0.72 10.64 3.47
CA LEU A 223 0.24 11.04 2.46
C LEU A 223 1.60 10.36 2.68
N ASN A 224 2.08 10.31 3.92
CA ASN A 224 3.31 9.61 4.27
C ASN A 224 3.21 8.12 3.94
N TRP A 225 2.06 7.48 4.19
CA TRP A 225 1.83 6.10 3.79
C TRP A 225 1.94 5.93 2.26
N ALA A 226 1.29 6.79 1.48
CA ALA A 226 1.33 6.75 0.02
C ALA A 226 2.76 6.93 -0.51
N ASN A 227 3.47 7.99 -0.08
CA ASN A 227 4.84 8.29 -0.51
C ASN A 227 5.83 7.16 -0.24
N ASN A 228 5.61 6.41 0.85
CA ASN A 228 6.47 5.31 1.25
C ASN A 228 6.12 3.97 0.59
N THR A 229 5.01 3.87 -0.12
CA THR A 229 4.56 2.59 -0.69
C THR A 229 4.54 2.56 -2.22
N THR A 230 4.67 3.72 -2.88
CA THR A 230 4.61 3.83 -4.35
C THR A 230 5.36 5.06 -4.88
N ALA A 231 5.79 5.02 -6.15
CA ALA A 231 6.32 6.16 -6.91
C ALA A 231 5.20 7.10 -7.39
N LYS A 232 3.95 6.64 -7.42
CA LYS A 232 2.78 7.41 -7.87
C LYS A 232 1.77 7.53 -6.74
N PRO A 233 2.05 8.34 -5.71
CA PRO A 233 1.18 8.47 -4.56
C PRO A 233 -0.14 9.18 -4.90
N ALA A 234 -1.20 8.73 -4.24
CA ALA A 234 -2.53 9.32 -4.27
C ALA A 234 -3.15 9.31 -2.86
N VAL A 235 -4.02 10.29 -2.58
CA VAL A 235 -4.81 10.33 -1.35
C VAL A 235 -6.29 10.46 -1.70
N SER A 236 -7.07 9.48 -1.28
CA SER A 236 -8.54 9.53 -1.37
C SER A 236 -9.11 10.18 -0.10
N ILE A 237 -9.99 11.16 -0.27
CA ILE A 237 -10.60 11.94 0.80
C ILE A 237 -12.09 11.60 0.88
N PHE A 238 -12.50 11.11 2.04
CA PHE A 238 -13.87 10.77 2.36
C PHE A 238 -14.44 11.83 3.30
N GLN A 239 -15.56 12.45 2.92
CA GLN A 239 -16.32 13.33 3.80
C GLN A 239 -17.51 12.57 4.37
N VAL A 240 -17.39 12.17 5.62
CA VAL A 240 -18.32 11.23 6.25
C VAL A 240 -19.23 11.96 7.23
N ASN A 241 -20.52 11.98 6.92
CA ASN A 241 -21.53 12.40 7.89
C ASN A 241 -21.65 11.36 8.99
N ARG A 242 -21.22 11.69 10.21
CA ARG A 242 -21.17 10.75 11.35
C ARG A 242 -22.53 10.13 11.64
N SER A 243 -23.57 10.96 11.75
CA SER A 243 -24.93 10.48 12.05
C SER A 243 -25.51 9.54 11.02
N LYS A 244 -25.13 9.69 9.75
CA LYS A 244 -25.66 8.85 8.66
C LYS A 244 -24.89 7.53 8.50
N TYR A 245 -23.57 7.54 8.71
CA TYR A 245 -22.71 6.41 8.33
C TYR A 245 -21.99 5.73 9.50
N LEU A 246 -21.74 6.42 10.61
CA LEU A 246 -20.85 5.91 11.67
C LEU A 246 -21.53 5.68 13.02
N ASP A 247 -22.53 6.49 13.37
CA ASP A 247 -23.13 6.44 14.72
C ASP A 247 -23.91 5.14 14.96
N ASP A 248 -24.62 4.66 13.94
CA ASP A 248 -25.41 3.41 14.00
C ASP A 248 -24.65 2.18 13.46
N ALA A 249 -23.43 2.37 12.95
CA ALA A 249 -22.64 1.27 12.40
C ALA A 249 -22.14 0.35 13.54
N PRO A 250 -22.31 -0.98 13.44
CA PRO A 250 -21.66 -1.92 14.33
C PRO A 250 -20.14 -1.70 14.34
N LYS A 251 -19.64 -1.09 15.42
CA LYS A 251 -18.25 -0.63 15.51
C LYS A 251 -17.57 -1.16 16.75
N LEU A 252 -16.38 -1.72 16.55
CA LEU A 252 -15.49 -2.10 17.64
C LEU A 252 -14.51 -0.96 17.91
N ASN A 253 -14.71 -0.25 19.02
CA ASN A 253 -13.79 0.78 19.50
C ASN A 253 -12.75 0.17 20.45
N LEU A 254 -11.47 0.33 20.12
CA LEU A 254 -10.33 -0.24 20.84
C LEU A 254 -9.53 0.79 21.66
N TYR A 255 -10.01 2.03 21.79
CA TYR A 255 -9.34 3.05 22.60
C TYR A 255 -9.42 2.80 24.11
N GLU A 256 -10.54 2.21 24.56
CA GLU A 256 -10.82 2.03 25.99
C GLU A 256 -10.39 0.65 26.51
N ASN A 257 -9.97 -0.26 25.63
CA ASN A 257 -9.63 -1.64 25.98
C ASN A 257 -8.29 -2.05 25.36
N GLU A 258 -7.20 -1.65 26.03
CA GLU A 258 -5.84 -1.92 25.60
C GLU A 258 -5.52 -3.43 25.52
N GLU A 259 -6.06 -4.25 26.42
CA GLU A 259 -5.88 -5.70 26.38
C GLU A 259 -6.47 -6.30 25.10
N ARG A 260 -7.71 -5.90 24.78
CA ARG A 260 -8.39 -6.35 23.56
C ARG A 260 -7.72 -5.81 22.30
N TRP A 261 -7.26 -4.56 22.33
CA TRP A 261 -6.47 -3.98 21.26
C TRP A 261 -5.21 -4.81 21.00
N ARG A 262 -4.44 -5.11 22.05
CA ARG A 262 -3.20 -5.89 21.95
C ARG A 262 -3.45 -7.30 21.43
N GLU A 263 -4.52 -7.97 21.90
CA GLU A 263 -4.93 -9.30 21.39
C GLU A 263 -5.19 -9.26 19.88
N ILE A 264 -5.99 -8.30 19.41
CA ILE A 264 -6.37 -8.18 17.99
C ILE A 264 -5.17 -7.86 17.11
N VAL A 265 -4.40 -6.83 17.49
CA VAL A 265 -3.23 -6.40 16.71
C VAL A 265 -2.19 -7.49 16.64
N PHE A 266 -1.87 -8.13 17.78
CA PHE A 266 -0.92 -9.24 17.79
C PHE A 266 -1.39 -10.40 16.91
N SER A 267 -2.68 -10.74 16.96
CA SER A 267 -3.27 -11.83 16.18
C SER A 267 -3.15 -11.60 14.68
N PHE A 268 -3.46 -10.40 14.18
CA PHE A 268 -3.35 -10.09 12.76
C PHE A 268 -1.89 -9.93 12.32
N ARG A 269 -1.06 -9.21 13.08
CA ARG A 269 0.37 -8.99 12.77
C ARG A 269 1.18 -10.29 12.74
N SER A 270 0.81 -11.27 13.56
CA SER A 270 1.51 -12.56 13.63
C SER A 270 0.90 -13.66 12.76
N ASP A 271 -0.17 -13.36 12.01
CA ASP A 271 -0.98 -14.36 11.29
C ASP A 271 -1.47 -15.51 12.18
N LYS A 272 -1.83 -15.18 13.43
CA LYS A 272 -2.27 -16.12 14.47
C LYS A 272 -3.71 -15.82 14.90
N LEU A 273 -4.55 -15.39 13.97
CA LEU A 273 -5.94 -15.07 14.25
C LEU A 273 -6.69 -16.34 14.69
N THR A 274 -7.17 -16.33 15.94
CA THR A 274 -7.93 -17.47 16.47
C THR A 274 -9.34 -17.49 15.88
N ALA A 275 -9.92 -18.69 15.71
CA ALA A 275 -11.31 -18.84 15.26
C ALA A 275 -12.32 -18.10 16.17
N LYS A 276 -12.02 -18.00 17.47
CA LYS A 276 -12.82 -17.25 18.44
C LYS A 276 -12.78 -15.75 18.13
N THR A 277 -11.59 -15.19 17.96
CA THR A 277 -11.39 -13.77 17.62
C THR A 277 -12.04 -13.47 16.28
N GLN A 278 -11.79 -14.29 15.25
CA GLN A 278 -12.42 -14.13 13.93
C GLN A 278 -13.96 -14.14 14.02
N LYS A 279 -14.55 -15.08 14.75
CA LYS A 279 -16.01 -15.15 14.94
C LYS A 279 -16.55 -13.89 15.63
N SER A 280 -15.82 -13.36 16.62
CA SER A 280 -16.23 -12.15 17.32
C SER A 280 -16.16 -10.89 16.45
N LEU A 281 -15.22 -10.82 15.50
CA LEU A 281 -15.06 -9.66 14.63
C LEU A 281 -16.15 -9.54 13.57
N ARG A 282 -16.80 -10.66 13.18
CA ARG A 282 -17.92 -10.67 12.23
C ARG A 282 -19.17 -9.90 12.70
N ALA A 283 -19.22 -9.50 13.96
CA ALA A 283 -20.30 -8.69 14.51
C ALA A 283 -20.15 -7.19 14.20
N TYR A 284 -19.02 -6.78 13.60
CA TYR A 284 -18.68 -5.39 13.36
C TYR A 284 -18.44 -5.14 11.87
N ASP A 285 -18.84 -3.95 11.43
CA ASP A 285 -18.52 -3.43 10.11
C ASP A 285 -17.18 -2.68 10.11
N VAL A 286 -16.82 -2.12 11.27
CA VAL A 286 -15.69 -1.21 11.44
C VAL A 286 -14.93 -1.51 12.74
N ILE A 287 -13.60 -1.43 12.67
CA ILE A 287 -12.72 -1.40 13.85
C ILE A 287 -12.02 -0.05 13.91
N GLU A 288 -12.08 0.64 15.05
CA GLU A 288 -11.36 1.90 15.28
C GLU A 288 -10.45 1.79 16.50
N GLY A 289 -9.28 2.42 16.43
CA GLY A 289 -8.32 2.41 17.52
C GLY A 289 -7.00 3.07 17.16
N PRO A 290 -6.03 3.09 18.10
CA PRO A 290 -4.69 3.57 17.80
C PRO A 290 -3.96 2.67 16.80
N ALA A 291 -3.08 3.28 16.00
CA ALA A 291 -2.07 2.60 15.19
C ALA A 291 -1.07 1.87 16.09
N ALA A 292 -0.51 0.75 15.63
CA ALA A 292 0.51 0.03 16.38
C ALA A 292 1.92 0.50 16.02
N THR A 293 2.73 0.78 17.02
CA THR A 293 4.19 0.76 16.90
C THR A 293 4.64 -0.70 17.04
N VAL A 294 5.28 -1.24 16.00
CA VAL A 294 5.82 -2.61 16.03
C VAL A 294 7.34 -2.54 16.05
N THR A 295 7.93 -3.17 17.06
CA THR A 295 9.37 -3.36 17.17
C THR A 295 9.68 -4.84 17.42
N ARG A 296 10.96 -5.21 17.37
CA ARG A 296 11.43 -6.55 17.74
C ARG A 296 12.31 -6.48 18.97
N SER A 297 12.09 -7.39 19.91
CA SER A 297 12.97 -7.59 21.06
C SER A 297 14.32 -8.18 20.61
N GLU A 298 15.29 -8.22 21.53
CA GLU A 298 16.57 -8.92 21.32
C GLU A 298 16.39 -10.42 21.02
N SER A 299 15.30 -11.03 21.51
CA SER A 299 14.91 -12.42 21.22
C SER A 299 14.21 -12.59 19.86
N GLY A 300 13.96 -11.50 19.13
CA GLY A 300 13.27 -11.49 17.84
C GLY A 300 11.75 -11.52 17.93
N GLU A 301 11.17 -11.47 19.13
CA GLU A 301 9.73 -11.43 19.37
C GLU A 301 9.15 -10.05 19.03
N LEU A 302 7.90 -10.03 18.56
CA LEU A 302 7.21 -8.78 18.26
C LEU A 302 6.80 -8.08 19.55
N VAL A 303 7.23 -6.83 19.70
CA VAL A 303 6.77 -5.92 20.74
C VAL A 303 5.81 -4.93 20.08
N ILE A 304 4.59 -4.86 20.59
CA ILE A 304 3.47 -4.12 20.00
C ILE A 304 2.92 -3.15 21.03
N GLU A 305 2.97 -1.87 20.71
CA GLU A 305 2.51 -0.78 21.57
C GLU A 305 1.58 0.18 20.80
N PRO A 306 0.54 0.74 21.44
CA PRO A 306 -0.31 1.72 20.79
C PRO A 306 0.48 3.02 20.56
N LYS A 307 0.50 3.51 19.31
CA LYS A 307 1.08 4.80 18.93
C LYS A 307 0.25 5.91 19.58
N PRO A 308 0.84 6.76 20.45
CA PRO A 308 0.11 7.81 21.15
C PRO A 308 -0.57 8.78 20.18
N SER A 309 -1.78 9.23 20.53
CA SER A 309 -2.56 10.22 19.77
C SER A 309 -2.81 9.86 18.30
N SER A 310 -2.68 8.59 17.94
CA SER A 310 -2.94 8.11 16.58
C SER A 310 -4.39 7.66 16.41
N TYR A 311 -4.84 7.70 15.17
CA TYR A 311 -6.16 7.22 14.78
C TYR A 311 -6.06 6.40 13.50
N GLN A 312 -6.68 5.23 13.54
CA GLN A 312 -6.99 4.47 12.34
C GLN A 312 -8.38 3.85 12.47
N MET A 313 -9.03 3.74 11.32
CA MET A 313 -10.30 3.07 11.13
C MET A 313 -10.11 2.03 10.03
N CYS A 314 -10.50 0.79 10.29
CA CYS A 314 -10.48 -0.29 9.31
C CYS A 314 -11.91 -0.73 9.00
N LEU A 315 -12.31 -0.65 7.73
CA LEU A 315 -13.53 -1.27 7.24
C LEU A 315 -13.27 -2.76 7.03
N ILE A 316 -14.15 -3.61 7.58
CA ILE A 316 -14.00 -5.08 7.57
C ILE A 316 -15.24 -5.81 7.03
N SER A 317 -16.21 -5.07 6.50
CA SER A 317 -17.48 -5.55 5.95
C SER A 317 -17.68 -4.99 4.55
N ASP A 318 -17.86 -5.87 3.56
CA ASP A 318 -18.03 -5.49 2.15
C ASP A 318 -19.30 -4.65 1.96
N ASP A 319 -20.41 -5.05 2.58
CA ASP A 319 -21.68 -4.31 2.56
C ASP A 319 -21.53 -2.88 3.10
N PHE A 320 -20.69 -2.71 4.13
CA PHE A 320 -20.40 -1.40 4.67
C PHE A 320 -19.45 -0.61 3.78
N ALA A 321 -18.43 -1.24 3.20
CA ALA A 321 -17.50 -0.62 2.26
C ALA A 321 -18.22 -0.05 1.03
N ASP A 322 -19.20 -0.78 0.49
CA ASP A 322 -20.05 -0.33 -0.63
C ASP A 322 -20.87 0.92 -0.29
N LYS A 323 -21.44 0.97 0.91
CA LYS A 323 -22.13 2.17 1.42
C LYS A 323 -21.16 3.30 1.66
N PHE A 324 -20.01 3.00 2.27
CA PHE A 324 -18.99 3.98 2.65
C PHE A 324 -18.38 4.67 1.43
N ARG A 325 -18.23 3.96 0.29
CA ARG A 325 -17.80 4.52 -0.99
C ARG A 325 -18.56 5.80 -1.37
N GLN A 326 -19.84 5.92 -1.02
CA GLN A 326 -20.67 7.08 -1.33
C GLN A 326 -20.18 8.38 -0.65
N THR A 327 -19.28 8.27 0.33
CA THR A 327 -18.67 9.39 1.04
C THR A 327 -17.37 9.87 0.39
N LEU A 328 -16.88 9.18 -0.66
CA LEU A 328 -15.72 9.62 -1.42
C LEU A 328 -16.00 11.00 -2.04
N HIS A 329 -15.27 12.00 -1.59
CA HIS A 329 -15.47 13.39 -1.97
C HIS A 329 -14.43 13.88 -2.96
N SER A 330 -13.16 13.58 -2.69
CA SER A 330 -12.04 14.03 -3.53
C SER A 330 -10.95 12.98 -3.66
N ILE A 331 -10.14 13.10 -4.72
CA ILE A 331 -8.87 12.39 -4.86
C ILE A 331 -7.78 13.37 -5.26
N ILE A 332 -6.64 13.27 -4.57
CA ILE A 332 -5.43 14.01 -4.90
C ILE A 332 -4.45 13.02 -5.53
N PHE A 333 -4.10 13.21 -6.80
CA PHE A 333 -3.02 12.48 -7.46
C PHE A 333 -1.75 13.31 -7.42
N LEU A 334 -0.64 12.72 -6.97
CA LEU A 334 0.61 13.44 -6.78
C LEU A 334 1.67 12.94 -7.75
N ASP A 335 2.45 13.86 -8.31
CA ASP A 335 3.63 13.56 -9.11
C ASP A 335 4.80 14.40 -8.59
N ILE A 336 5.76 13.72 -7.97
CA ILE A 336 6.95 14.33 -7.39
C ILE A 336 7.95 14.53 -8.53
N CYS A 337 8.27 15.79 -8.84
CA CYS A 337 9.08 16.20 -9.99
C CYS A 337 10.51 16.57 -9.60
#